data_AF-A0A7S0QQR8-F1
#
_entry.id   AF-A0A7S0QQR8-F1
#
_cell.length_a   1.000
_cell.length_b   1.000
_cell.length_c   1.000
_cell.angle_alpha   90.00
_cell.angle_beta   90.00
_cell.angle_gamma   90.00
#
_symmetry.space_group_name_H-M   'P 1'
#
loop_
_entity.id
_entity.type
_entity.pdbx_description
1 polymer ?
#
loop_
_entity_poly.entity_id
_entity_poly.type
_entity_poly.pdbx_seq_one_letter_code
_entity_poly.pdbx_strand_id
1 'polypeptide(L)'
;RNFKKCLIRMFDQTDQECVFTELAMNLDKAPRAYVECVPLRRAVAANAPMYFKKALQECEDEFEAQNKAVIDTRGAKRLSAKLPRGMPYFAVDFGLQGGFAHVIENERKFPRTFGLDILAGLLRVHPDIVHRERSAIDVERRLAEAFKASFEPFDWTKALHT
;
A
#
# COMPACT_ATOMS: atom_id res chain seq x y z
N ARG A 1 -9.55 -4.53 8.93
CA ARG A 1 -8.29 -4.12 9.60
C ARG A 1 -7.55 -5.27 10.31
N ASN A 2 -8.18 -6.42 10.58
CA ASN A 2 -7.52 -7.53 11.31
C ASN A 2 -6.26 -8.04 10.62
N PHE A 3 -6.29 -8.30 9.31
CA PHE A 3 -5.10 -8.70 8.55
C PHE A 3 -3.93 -7.71 8.69
N LYS A 4 -4.14 -6.39 8.54
CA LYS A 4 -3.09 -5.37 8.76
C LYS A 4 -2.47 -5.51 10.16
N LYS A 5 -3.29 -5.67 11.21
CA LYS A 5 -2.80 -5.86 12.59
C LYS A 5 -1.96 -7.14 12.74
N CYS A 6 -2.40 -8.25 12.14
CA CYS A 6 -1.68 -9.52 12.18
C CYS A 6 -0.33 -9.43 11.47
N LEU A 7 -0.30 -8.83 10.27
CA LEU A 7 0.94 -8.61 9.52
C LEU A 7 1.91 -7.71 10.28
N ILE A 8 1.43 -6.63 10.89
CA ILE A 8 2.26 -5.75 11.72
C ILE A 8 2.86 -6.53 12.89
N ARG A 9 2.05 -7.33 13.61
CA ARG A 9 2.55 -8.16 14.71
C ARG A 9 3.57 -9.21 14.25
N MET A 10 3.38 -9.78 13.06
CA MET A 10 4.31 -10.75 12.48
C MET A 10 5.66 -10.10 12.17
N PHE A 11 5.66 -9.00 11.44
CA PHE A 11 6.89 -8.33 11.01
C PHE A 11 7.58 -7.52 12.13
N ASP A 12 6.86 -7.17 13.20
CA ASP A 12 7.45 -6.60 14.41
C ASP A 12 8.46 -7.57 15.08
N GLN A 13 8.24 -8.88 14.97
CA GLN A 13 9.17 -9.89 15.51
C GLN A 13 10.55 -9.88 14.84
N THR A 14 10.65 -9.32 13.64
CA THR A 14 11.88 -9.25 12.84
C THR A 14 12.39 -7.81 12.68
N ASP A 15 12.00 -6.91 13.59
CA ASP A 15 12.37 -5.48 13.58
C ASP A 15 12.01 -4.77 12.26
N GLN A 16 10.82 -5.09 11.75
CA GLN A 16 10.27 -4.50 10.53
C GLN A 16 8.96 -3.76 10.80
N GLU A 17 8.71 -2.76 9.98
CA GLU A 17 7.48 -1.98 9.96
C GLU A 17 6.81 -2.10 8.59
N CYS A 18 5.49 -2.26 8.58
CA CYS A 18 4.73 -2.45 7.36
C CYS A 18 4.28 -1.10 6.78
N VAL A 19 4.55 -0.90 5.49
CA VAL A 19 3.88 0.12 4.69
C VAL A 19 2.78 -0.56 3.89
N PHE A 20 1.54 -0.06 4.04
CA PHE A 20 0.41 -0.58 3.28
C PHE A 20 -0.01 0.43 2.24
N THR A 21 -0.03 0.03 0.97
CA THR A 21 -0.57 0.84 -0.11
C THR A 21 -1.94 0.29 -0.51
N GLU A 22 -2.85 1.17 -0.90
CA GLU A 22 -4.18 0.81 -1.38
C GLU A 22 -4.46 1.62 -2.64
N LEU A 23 -4.74 0.94 -3.75
CA LEU A 23 -5.08 1.55 -5.02
C LEU A 23 -6.46 1.10 -5.47
N ALA A 24 -7.37 2.06 -5.62
CA ALA A 24 -8.73 1.85 -6.09
C ALA A 24 -8.96 2.66 -7.37
N MET A 25 -9.29 1.96 -8.45
CA MET A 25 -9.37 2.49 -9.81
C MET A 25 -10.50 1.80 -10.59
N ASN A 26 -10.98 2.40 -11.67
CA ASN A 26 -12.01 1.88 -12.57
C ASN A 26 -13.30 1.51 -11.82
N LEU A 27 -13.69 2.35 -10.85
CA LEU A 27 -14.79 2.08 -9.93
C LEU A 27 -16.14 1.93 -10.62
N ASP A 28 -16.30 2.57 -11.78
CA ASP A 28 -17.52 2.57 -12.58
C ASP A 28 -17.71 1.25 -13.36
N LYS A 29 -16.62 0.53 -13.65
CA LYS A 29 -16.62 -0.68 -14.49
C LYS A 29 -16.41 -1.95 -13.68
N ALA A 30 -15.41 -1.95 -12.81
CA ALA A 30 -14.98 -3.11 -12.03
C ALA A 30 -14.36 -2.63 -10.71
N PRO A 31 -15.18 -2.21 -9.73
CA PRO A 31 -14.71 -1.63 -8.48
C PRO A 31 -13.87 -2.65 -7.69
N ARG A 32 -12.56 -2.49 -7.75
CA ARG A 32 -11.59 -3.29 -7.00
C ARG A 32 -10.56 -2.36 -6.37
N ALA A 33 -10.21 -2.67 -5.14
CA ALA A 33 -9.07 -2.07 -4.46
C ALA A 33 -7.99 -3.16 -4.31
N TYR A 34 -6.76 -2.80 -4.65
CA TYR A 34 -5.59 -3.64 -4.42
C TYR A 34 -4.85 -3.08 -3.22
N VAL A 35 -4.68 -3.92 -2.19
CA VAL A 35 -3.93 -3.56 -0.98
C VAL A 35 -2.65 -4.36 -0.95
N GLU A 36 -1.51 -3.69 -0.94
CA GLU A 36 -0.21 -4.32 -0.80
C GLU A 36 0.36 -4.05 0.60
N CYS A 37 1.22 -4.95 1.05
CA CYS A 37 1.93 -4.82 2.31
C CYS A 37 3.42 -5.04 2.04
N VAL A 38 4.22 -3.99 2.23
CA VAL A 38 5.67 -4.07 2.08
C VAL A 38 6.32 -3.91 3.45
N PRO A 39 6.90 -4.98 4.03
CA PRO A 39 7.63 -4.90 5.28
C PRO A 39 9.03 -4.32 5.03
N LEU A 40 9.38 -3.26 5.76
CA LEU A 40 10.66 -2.57 5.67
C LEU A 40 11.38 -2.63 7.02
N ARG A 41 12.72 -2.62 7.01
CA ARG A 41 13.48 -2.37 8.25
C ARG A 41 13.04 -1.03 8.84
N ARG A 42 12.87 -0.94 10.16
CA ARG A 42 12.37 0.29 10.82
C ARG A 42 13.10 1.56 10.42
N ALA A 43 14.44 1.50 10.35
CA ALA A 43 15.27 2.63 9.96
C ALA A 43 14.96 3.16 8.54
N VAL A 44 14.56 2.28 7.62
CA VAL A 44 14.16 2.65 6.26
C VAL A 44 12.71 3.14 6.27
N ALA A 45 11.81 2.44 6.97
CA ALA A 45 10.39 2.77 7.07
C ALA A 45 10.16 4.18 7.65
N ALA A 46 11.02 4.66 8.57
CA ALA A 46 10.96 6.00 9.13
C ALA A 46 11.03 7.12 8.07
N ASN A 47 11.66 6.85 6.91
CA ASN A 47 11.77 7.81 5.80
C ASN A 47 10.60 7.72 4.81
N ALA A 48 9.81 6.63 4.84
CA ALA A 48 8.73 6.41 3.88
C ALA A 48 7.71 7.56 3.84
N PRO A 49 7.26 8.16 4.97
CA PRO A 49 6.33 9.28 4.93
C PRO A 49 6.80 10.47 4.09
N MET A 50 8.08 10.82 4.18
CA MET A 50 8.64 11.93 3.40
C MET A 50 8.64 11.62 1.90
N TYR A 51 9.04 10.40 1.51
CA TYR A 51 9.09 9.97 0.11
C TYR A 51 7.69 9.95 -0.52
N PHE A 52 6.71 9.34 0.18
CA PHE A 52 5.33 9.30 -0.29
C PHE A 52 4.71 10.69 -0.37
N LYS A 53 4.95 11.53 0.65
CA LYS A 53 4.41 12.90 0.63
C LYS A 53 4.93 13.67 -0.58
N LYS A 54 6.24 13.60 -0.86
CA LYS A 54 6.83 14.27 -2.02
C LYS A 54 6.24 13.72 -3.33
N ALA A 55 6.24 12.40 -3.51
CA ALA A 55 5.74 11.79 -4.73
C ALA A 55 4.25 12.11 -4.99
N LEU A 56 3.42 12.17 -3.96
CA LEU A 56 2.01 12.56 -4.08
C LEU A 56 1.81 14.04 -4.40
N GLN A 57 2.75 14.92 -4.02
CA GLN A 57 2.72 16.33 -4.43
C GLN A 57 3.09 16.53 -5.90
N GLU A 58 3.83 15.58 -6.48
CA GLU A 58 4.41 15.67 -7.82
C GLU A 58 3.71 14.75 -8.85
N CYS A 59 2.72 13.95 -8.44
CA CYS A 59 2.17 12.88 -9.30
C CYS A 59 1.15 13.34 -10.34
N GLU A 60 0.53 14.51 -10.15
CA GLU A 60 -0.43 15.10 -11.08
C GLU A 60 -0.07 16.56 -11.37
N ASP A 61 -0.56 17.07 -12.50
CA ASP A 61 -0.30 18.45 -12.92
C ASP A 61 -1.03 19.44 -11.99
N GLU A 62 -0.27 20.29 -11.31
CA GLU A 62 -0.79 21.26 -10.34
C GLU A 62 -1.79 22.26 -10.94
N PHE A 63 -1.73 22.48 -12.26
CA PHE A 63 -2.67 23.35 -12.97
C PHE A 63 -3.93 22.62 -13.45
N GLU A 64 -3.89 21.29 -13.58
CA GLU A 64 -5.06 20.46 -13.94
C GLU A 64 -5.81 19.96 -12.70
N ALA A 65 -5.11 19.74 -11.58
CA ALA A 65 -5.66 19.09 -10.38
C ALA A 65 -6.65 19.98 -9.61
N GLN A 66 -7.82 19.42 -9.28
CA GLN A 66 -8.87 20.11 -8.52
C GLN A 66 -8.86 19.75 -7.03
N ASN A 67 -8.34 18.58 -6.68
CA ASN A 67 -8.27 18.07 -5.32
C ASN A 67 -6.90 18.35 -4.68
N LYS A 68 -6.86 18.28 -3.35
CA LYS A 68 -5.59 18.38 -2.62
C LYS A 68 -4.67 17.23 -3.02
N ALA A 69 -3.46 17.56 -3.45
CA ALA A 69 -2.43 16.58 -3.79
C ALA A 69 -2.15 15.59 -2.64
N VAL A 70 -2.19 16.05 -1.39
CA VAL A 70 -2.00 15.17 -0.21
C VAL A 70 -3.12 15.38 0.80
N ILE A 71 -3.82 14.30 1.12
CA ILE A 71 -4.86 14.24 2.14
C ILE A 71 -4.34 13.45 3.34
N ASP A 72 -4.30 14.07 4.51
CA ASP A 72 -3.90 13.40 5.75
C ASP A 72 -5.02 12.47 6.26
N THR A 73 -4.69 11.18 6.40
CA THR A 73 -5.62 10.14 6.85
C THR A 73 -5.44 9.78 8.32
N ARG A 74 -4.46 10.37 9.03
CA ARG A 74 -4.22 10.12 10.45
C ARG A 74 -5.44 10.54 11.29
N GLY A 75 -5.76 9.71 12.27
CA GLY A 75 -6.96 9.87 13.11
C GLY A 75 -8.29 9.54 12.42
N ALA A 76 -8.31 9.25 11.11
CA ALA A 76 -9.53 8.84 10.42
C ALA A 76 -9.90 7.39 10.77
N LYS A 77 -11.16 7.17 11.18
CA LYS A 77 -11.68 5.80 11.39
C LYS A 77 -11.76 5.00 10.08
N ARG A 78 -12.06 5.67 8.96
CA ARG A 78 -12.22 5.08 7.61
C ARG A 78 -11.72 6.06 6.56
N LEU A 79 -11.10 5.57 5.48
CA LEU A 79 -10.67 6.39 4.34
C LEU A 79 -11.84 7.14 3.69
N SER A 80 -13.02 6.51 3.64
CA SER A 80 -14.26 7.12 3.12
C SER A 80 -14.74 8.35 3.88
N ALA A 81 -14.15 8.68 5.04
CA ALA A 81 -14.44 9.90 5.78
C ALA A 81 -13.57 11.08 5.32
N LYS A 82 -12.49 10.80 4.58
CA LYS A 82 -11.53 11.78 4.06
C LYS A 82 -11.60 11.95 2.54
N LEU A 83 -12.10 10.93 1.84
CA LEU A 83 -12.18 10.91 0.38
C LEU A 83 -13.63 11.02 -0.11
N PRO A 84 -13.88 11.69 -1.25
CA PRO A 84 -15.18 11.67 -1.93
C PRO A 84 -15.61 10.25 -2.28
N ARG A 85 -16.91 9.99 -2.27
CA ARG A 85 -17.45 8.66 -2.62
C ARG A 85 -17.42 8.47 -4.13
N GLY A 86 -17.06 7.25 -4.56
CA GLY A 86 -17.07 6.87 -5.97
C GLY A 86 -15.88 7.37 -6.78
N MET A 87 -14.95 8.12 -6.18
CA MET A 87 -13.75 8.59 -6.87
C MET A 87 -12.61 7.58 -6.74
N PRO A 88 -11.83 7.33 -7.81
CA PRO A 88 -10.56 6.62 -7.76
C PRO A 88 -9.60 7.27 -6.75
N TYR A 89 -8.78 6.46 -6.08
CA TYR A 89 -7.83 6.97 -5.09
C TYR A 89 -6.62 6.05 -4.90
N PHE A 90 -5.54 6.67 -4.44
CA PHE A 90 -4.41 6.01 -3.83
C PHE A 90 -4.36 6.36 -2.34
N ALA A 91 -4.02 5.41 -1.49
CA ALA A 91 -3.78 5.63 -0.08
C ALA A 91 -2.55 4.83 0.41
N VAL A 92 -1.87 5.38 1.40
CA VAL A 92 -0.74 4.72 2.08
C VAL A 92 -0.89 4.87 3.59
N ASP A 93 -0.74 3.76 4.32
CA ASP A 93 -0.66 3.72 5.78
C ASP A 93 0.75 3.30 6.21
N PHE A 94 1.30 3.99 7.22
CA PHE A 94 2.54 3.62 7.89
C PHE A 94 2.18 2.94 9.22
N GLY A 95 2.26 1.61 9.25
CA GLY A 95 1.78 0.80 10.37
C GLY A 95 0.26 0.96 10.61
N LEU A 96 -0.13 1.27 11.85
CA LEU A 96 -1.54 1.47 12.26
C LEU A 96 -1.97 2.94 12.37
N GLN A 97 -1.02 3.88 12.24
CA GLN A 97 -1.25 5.29 12.60
C GLN A 97 -1.98 6.07 11.50
N GLY A 98 -2.16 5.46 10.32
CA GLY A 98 -2.65 6.13 9.11
C GLY A 98 -1.48 6.60 8.25
N GLY A 99 -1.76 7.51 7.33
CA GLY A 99 -0.74 8.10 6.46
C GLY A 99 -1.37 9.13 5.53
N PHE A 100 -1.29 8.88 4.23
CA PHE A 100 -1.75 9.81 3.20
C PHE A 100 -2.74 9.16 2.26
N ALA A 101 -3.54 9.99 1.61
CA ALA A 101 -4.34 9.60 0.48
C ALA A 101 -4.34 10.70 -0.58
N HIS A 102 -4.72 10.32 -1.79
CA HIS A 102 -4.79 11.17 -2.95
C HIS A 102 -5.95 10.70 -3.82
N VAL A 103 -6.81 11.64 -4.23
CA VAL A 103 -7.88 11.38 -5.19
C VAL A 103 -7.24 11.38 -6.56
N ILE A 104 -7.44 10.31 -7.33
CA ILE A 104 -6.84 10.19 -8.66
C ILE A 104 -7.81 10.79 -9.67
N GLU A 105 -7.38 11.85 -10.35
CA GLU A 105 -8.23 12.56 -11.32
C GLU A 105 -8.04 12.00 -12.72
N ASN A 106 -6.82 11.59 -13.08
CA ASN A 106 -6.53 10.97 -14.37
C ASN A 106 -5.97 9.54 -14.23
N GLU A 107 -6.87 8.56 -14.17
CA GLU A 107 -6.51 7.13 -14.07
C GLU A 107 -5.60 6.62 -15.21
N ARG A 108 -5.57 7.29 -16.38
CA ARG A 108 -4.71 6.88 -17.50
C ARG A 108 -3.25 7.31 -17.30
N LYS A 109 -3.03 8.44 -16.62
CA LYS A 109 -1.70 8.98 -16.32
C LYS A 109 -1.14 8.39 -15.01
N PHE A 110 -2.00 7.96 -14.09
CA PHE A 110 -1.57 7.46 -12.78
C PHE A 110 -1.07 6.00 -12.85
N PRO A 111 0.19 5.71 -12.47
CA PRO A 111 0.75 4.37 -12.61
C PRO A 111 0.16 3.40 -11.58
N ARG A 112 -0.15 2.17 -12.02
CA ARG A 112 -0.67 1.12 -11.13
C ARG A 112 0.35 0.66 -10.09
N THR A 113 1.64 0.87 -10.37
CA THR A 113 2.79 0.50 -9.54
C THR A 113 3.26 1.65 -8.64
N PHE A 114 2.57 2.80 -8.64
CA PHE A 114 3.01 4.04 -7.96
C PHE A 114 3.59 3.82 -6.56
N GLY A 115 2.91 3.04 -5.72
CA GLY A 115 3.36 2.75 -4.37
C GLY A 115 4.66 1.94 -4.30
N LEU A 116 4.79 0.93 -5.17
CA LEU A 116 5.99 0.11 -5.27
C LEU A 116 7.16 0.90 -5.86
N ASP A 117 6.92 1.78 -6.82
CA ASP A 117 7.96 2.61 -7.44
C ASP A 117 8.61 3.55 -6.42
N ILE A 118 7.80 4.17 -5.55
CA ILE A 118 8.29 5.00 -4.43
C ILE A 118 9.12 4.16 -3.46
N LEU A 119 8.66 2.96 -3.13
CA LEU A 119 9.36 2.06 -2.22
C LEU A 119 10.66 1.52 -2.82
N ALA A 120 10.71 1.26 -4.12
CA ALA A 120 11.93 0.87 -4.83
C ALA A 120 12.98 2.00 -4.76
N GLY A 121 12.56 3.24 -4.99
CA GLY A 121 13.40 4.42 -4.82
C GLY A 121 13.92 4.59 -3.39
N LEU A 122 13.04 4.39 -2.39
CA LEU A 122 13.41 4.42 -0.98
C LEU A 122 14.44 3.33 -0.62
N LEU A 123 14.28 2.13 -1.18
CA LEU A 123 15.18 0.98 -0.96
C LEU A 123 16.46 1.03 -1.81
N ARG A 124 16.58 2.00 -2.72
CA ARG A 124 17.68 2.12 -3.70
C ARG A 124 17.86 0.85 -4.54
N VAL A 125 16.75 0.22 -4.92
CA VAL A 125 16.73 -0.94 -5.82
C VAL A 125 16.31 -0.50 -7.22
N HIS A 126 16.74 -1.27 -8.23
CA HIS A 126 16.41 -0.94 -9.63
C HIS A 126 14.89 -1.06 -9.89
N PRO A 127 14.24 -0.11 -10.59
CA PRO A 127 12.80 -0.13 -10.85
C PRO A 127 12.30 -1.41 -11.54
N ASP A 128 13.16 -2.07 -12.32
CA ASP A 128 12.83 -3.34 -12.98
C ASP A 128 12.33 -4.41 -12.01
N ILE A 129 12.65 -4.34 -10.71
CA ILE A 129 12.13 -5.29 -9.73
C ILE A 129 10.60 -5.19 -9.58
N VAL A 130 10.05 -3.98 -9.75
CA VAL A 130 8.61 -3.70 -9.66
C VAL A 130 7.90 -4.13 -10.94
N HIS A 131 8.56 -3.94 -12.08
CA HIS A 131 8.02 -4.26 -13.40
C HIS A 131 8.43 -5.65 -13.92
N ARG A 132 9.08 -6.46 -13.07
CA ARG A 132 9.60 -7.76 -13.45
C ARG A 132 8.47 -8.68 -13.88
N GLU A 133 8.73 -9.51 -14.89
CA GLU A 133 7.83 -10.58 -15.28
C GLU A 133 7.55 -11.51 -14.10
N ARG A 134 6.31 -12.03 -14.07
CA ARG A 134 5.89 -13.00 -13.06
C ARG A 134 6.83 -14.18 -13.06
N SER A 135 7.12 -14.66 -11.86
CA SER A 135 7.93 -15.87 -11.73
C SER A 135 7.13 -17.08 -12.22
N ALA A 136 7.81 -18.18 -12.50
CA ALA A 136 7.13 -19.43 -12.81
C ALA A 136 6.13 -19.78 -11.69
N ILE A 137 4.96 -20.33 -12.06
CA ILE A 137 3.85 -20.60 -11.13
C ILE A 137 4.31 -21.44 -9.93
N ASP A 138 5.21 -22.39 -10.14
CA ASP A 138 5.73 -23.24 -9.06
C ASP A 138 6.59 -22.46 -8.06
N VAL A 139 7.30 -21.42 -8.52
CA VAL A 139 8.06 -20.51 -7.64
C VAL A 139 7.11 -19.68 -6.81
N GLU A 140 6.08 -19.09 -7.42
CA GLU A 140 5.05 -18.30 -6.70
C GLU A 140 4.32 -19.15 -5.66
N ARG A 141 3.96 -20.39 -6.01
CA ARG A 141 3.32 -21.34 -5.09
C ARG A 141 4.20 -21.63 -3.88
N ARG A 142 5.47 -21.93 -4.09
CA ARG A 142 6.43 -22.20 -3.01
C ARG A 142 6.61 -21.00 -2.08
N LEU A 143 6.68 -19.79 -2.63
CA LEU A 143 6.77 -18.56 -1.84
C LEU A 143 5.50 -18.33 -1.01
N ALA A 144 4.32 -18.59 -1.59
CA ALA A 144 3.05 -18.48 -0.89
C ALA A 144 2.91 -19.48 0.26
N GLU A 145 3.33 -20.74 0.05
CA GLU A 145 3.34 -21.78 1.08
C GLU A 145 4.28 -21.43 2.24
N ALA A 146 5.49 -20.93 1.93
CA ALA A 146 6.45 -20.49 2.94
C ALA A 146 5.92 -19.29 3.75
N PHE A 147 5.28 -18.33 3.08
CA PHE A 147 4.62 -17.20 3.75
C PHE A 147 3.48 -17.68 4.65
N LYS A 148 2.62 -18.59 4.14
CA LYS A 148 1.49 -19.13 4.90
C LYS A 148 1.96 -19.82 6.18
N ALA A 149 3.00 -20.66 6.10
CA ALA A 149 3.59 -21.30 7.29
C ALA A 149 4.09 -20.27 8.32
N SER A 150 4.71 -19.19 7.86
CA SER A 150 5.22 -18.12 8.72
C SER A 150 4.10 -17.27 9.32
N PHE A 151 2.99 -17.07 8.60
CA PHE A 151 1.83 -16.29 9.03
C PHE A 151 0.89 -17.09 9.96
N GLU A 152 0.95 -18.41 9.93
CA GLU A 152 0.10 -19.34 10.68
C GLU A 152 -0.10 -19.00 12.18
N PRO A 153 0.91 -18.54 12.95
CA PRO A 153 0.72 -18.14 14.35
C PRO A 153 -0.06 -16.83 14.55
N PHE A 154 -0.17 -16.02 13.50
CA PHE A 154 -0.82 -14.71 13.50
C PHE A 154 -2.18 -14.73 12.83
N ASP A 155 -2.55 -15.84 12.18
CA ASP A 155 -3.78 -15.96 11.43
C ASP A 155 -5.01 -15.93 12.34
N TRP A 156 -5.68 -14.77 12.35
CA TRP A 156 -6.89 -14.54 13.12
C TRP A 156 -8.11 -15.29 12.57
N THR A 157 -8.07 -15.75 11.31
CA THR A 157 -9.24 -16.37 10.66
C THR A 157 -9.56 -17.75 11.20
N LYS A 158 -8.61 -18.42 11.86
CA LYS A 158 -8.83 -19.69 12.56
C LYS A 158 -9.92 -19.61 13.62
N ALA A 159 -10.05 -18.44 14.26
CA ALA A 159 -11.08 -18.18 15.25
C ALA A 159 -12.48 -17.93 14.65
N LEU A 160 -12.63 -17.89 13.31
CA LEU A 160 -13.93 -17.74 12.65
C LEU A 160 -14.64 -19.07 12.42
N HIS A 161 -13.91 -20.18 12.53
CA HIS A 161 -14.42 -21.55 12.34
C HIS A 161 -14.50 -22.33 13.66
N THR A 162 -14.37 -21.64 14.78
CA THR A 162 -14.57 -22.17 16.14
C THR A 162 -15.92 -21.68 16.67
#